data_AF-A0A838EU41-F1
#
_entry.id   AF-A0A838EU41-F1
#
_cell.length_a   1.000
_cell.length_b   1.000
_cell.length_c   1.000
_cell.angle_alpha   90.00
_cell.angle_beta   90.00
_cell.angle_gamma   90.00
#
_symmetry.space_group_name_H-M   'P 1'
#
loop_
_entity.id
_entity.type
_entity.pdbx_description
1 polymer ?
#
loop_
_entity_poly.entity_id
_entity_poly.type
_entity_poly.pdbx_seq_one_letter_code
_entity_poly.pdbx_strand_id
1 'polypeptide(L)'
;MSIEQKEPQVETQASATQRRYRTLAVVRQEAITRVEKPLEDSVFVWPHLLVREFFAATAVMVMVTLLSLQINAPLQGPANPNVTPNPAKAPWYFLGLQELLHYFPPTTAGVLVPGLTLGALAVLPYVDRNPSRAYADRKVAIVTFTMFVVFWAVITLAGSFFRGPGWLWAWPWQTGVYFDL
;
A
#
# COMPACT_ATOMS: atom_id res chain seq x y z
N MET A 1 47.45 34.72 -74.89
CA MET A 1 47.13 33.69 -75.91
C MET A 1 48.24 32.66 -75.83
N SER A 2 47.90 31.38 -76.01
CA SER A 2 48.72 30.16 -75.81
C SER A 2 48.47 29.45 -74.47
N ILE A 3 47.68 28.39 -74.61
CA ILE A 3 47.28 27.39 -73.63
C ILE A 3 48.40 26.35 -73.60
N GLU A 4 48.98 26.06 -72.43
CA GLU A 4 49.81 24.87 -72.24
C GLU A 4 49.06 23.90 -71.33
N GLN A 5 48.73 22.76 -71.92
CA GLN A 5 47.80 21.76 -71.42
C GLN A 5 48.57 20.79 -70.51
N LYS A 6 48.36 20.90 -69.19
CA LYS A 6 48.99 20.03 -68.19
C LYS A 6 48.26 18.69 -68.15
N GLU A 7 48.93 17.63 -68.59
CA GLU A 7 48.44 16.24 -68.54
C GLU A 7 48.13 15.79 -67.09
N PRO A 8 47.11 14.94 -66.88
CA PRO A 8 46.79 14.44 -65.55
C PRO A 8 47.79 13.35 -65.14
N GLN A 9 48.50 13.58 -64.04
CA GLN A 9 49.31 12.55 -63.40
C GLN A 9 48.40 11.48 -62.79
N VAL A 10 48.50 10.25 -63.29
CA VAL A 10 47.88 9.08 -62.71
C VAL A 10 48.73 8.64 -61.52
N GLU A 11 48.35 9.07 -60.33
CA GLU A 11 48.95 8.61 -59.09
C GLU A 11 48.39 7.22 -58.75
N THR A 12 49.18 6.19 -59.03
CA THR A 12 48.90 4.80 -58.67
C THR A 12 48.89 4.67 -57.15
N GLN A 13 47.71 4.78 -56.53
CA GLN A 13 47.54 4.52 -55.10
C GLN A 13 47.79 3.05 -54.80
N ALA A 14 48.68 2.82 -53.84
CA ALA A 14 49.12 1.54 -53.34
C ALA A 14 47.93 0.65 -52.93
N SER A 15 48.09 -0.66 -53.20
CA SER A 15 47.20 -1.75 -52.82
C SER A 15 46.88 -1.72 -51.31
N ALA A 16 45.76 -1.09 -50.95
CA ALA A 16 45.14 -1.26 -49.65
C ALA A 16 44.41 -2.60 -49.64
N THR A 17 44.89 -3.55 -48.84
CA THR A 17 44.24 -4.84 -48.58
C THR A 17 42.79 -4.61 -48.15
N GLN A 18 41.86 -4.81 -49.09
CA GLN A 18 40.42 -4.71 -48.87
C GLN A 18 39.97 -5.88 -47.97
N ARG A 19 40.02 -5.67 -46.64
CA ARG A 19 39.31 -6.58 -45.73
C ARG A 19 37.81 -6.36 -45.93
N ARG A 20 37.15 -7.33 -46.58
CA ARG A 20 35.69 -7.38 -46.73
C ARG A 20 35.05 -7.59 -45.35
N TYR A 21 34.69 -6.51 -44.67
CA TYR A 21 33.74 -6.57 -43.58
C TYR A 21 32.34 -6.76 -44.19
N ARG A 22 31.79 -7.97 -44.10
CA ARG A 22 30.40 -8.26 -44.51
C ARG A 22 29.50 -7.81 -43.36
N THR A 23 28.80 -6.70 -43.53
CA THR A 23 27.78 -6.22 -42.59
C THR A 23 26.65 -7.25 -42.53
N LEU A 24 26.62 -8.08 -41.49
CA LEU A 24 25.71 -9.25 -41.44
C LEU A 24 24.26 -8.88 -41.17
N ALA A 25 23.98 -7.73 -40.55
CA ALA A 25 22.71 -7.04 -40.60
C ALA A 25 22.89 -5.69 -39.89
N VAL A 26 22.38 -4.62 -40.48
CA VAL A 26 22.11 -3.40 -39.71
C VAL A 26 20.78 -3.63 -39.04
N VAL A 27 20.82 -4.12 -37.80
CA VAL A 27 19.65 -4.10 -36.94
C VAL A 27 19.38 -2.62 -36.63
N ARG A 28 18.29 -2.07 -37.17
CA ARG A 28 17.72 -0.84 -36.63
C ARG A 28 17.44 -1.15 -35.16
N GLN A 29 18.25 -0.64 -34.25
CA GLN A 29 17.78 -0.40 -32.90
C GLN A 29 16.58 0.50 -33.08
N GLU A 30 15.37 -0.05 -32.95
CA GLU A 30 14.23 0.78 -32.55
C GLU A 30 14.74 1.50 -31.33
N ALA A 31 14.91 2.82 -31.47
CA ALA A 31 15.37 3.65 -30.39
C ALA A 31 14.52 3.27 -29.20
N ILE A 32 15.13 2.71 -28.16
CA ILE A 32 14.47 2.55 -26.89
C ILE A 32 14.07 3.96 -26.55
N THR A 33 12.82 4.34 -26.85
CA THR A 33 12.30 5.66 -26.60
C THR A 33 12.27 5.69 -25.09
N ARG A 34 13.35 6.21 -24.51
CA ARG A 34 13.45 6.47 -23.09
C ARG A 34 12.34 7.48 -22.87
N VAL A 35 11.18 6.98 -22.46
CA VAL A 35 10.06 7.81 -22.03
C VAL A 35 10.64 8.62 -20.89
N GLU A 36 11.04 9.85 -21.18
CA GLU A 36 11.51 10.79 -20.20
C GLU A 36 10.35 10.99 -19.25
N LYS A 37 10.42 10.29 -18.10
CA LYS A 37 9.58 10.62 -16.97
C LYS A 37 9.81 12.12 -16.73
N PRO A 38 8.73 12.91 -16.58
CA PRO A 38 8.90 14.30 -16.18
C PRO A 38 9.80 14.31 -14.96
N LEU A 39 10.79 15.20 -14.94
CA LEU A 39 11.71 15.36 -13.81
C LEU A 39 10.84 15.61 -12.57
N GLU A 40 10.64 14.58 -11.76
CA GLU A 40 9.98 14.69 -10.47
C GLU A 40 10.86 15.61 -9.62
N ASP A 41 10.24 16.58 -8.95
CA ASP A 41 10.93 17.55 -8.08
C ASP A 41 11.48 16.83 -6.84
N SER A 42 12.56 16.09 -7.06
CA SER A 42 13.16 15.22 -6.06
C SER A 42 14.15 16.02 -5.24
N VAL A 43 13.90 16.04 -3.94
CA VAL A 43 14.72 16.73 -2.96
C VAL A 43 15.52 15.69 -2.17
N PHE A 44 16.73 16.04 -1.74
CA PHE A 44 17.53 15.13 -0.91
C PHE A 44 16.81 14.77 0.39
N VAL A 45 16.83 13.49 0.75
CA VAL A 45 16.22 12.93 1.96
C VAL A 45 16.75 13.65 3.21
N TRP A 46 18.07 13.83 3.27
CA TRP A 46 18.71 14.69 4.24
C TRP A 46 18.83 16.12 3.70
N PRO A 47 18.45 17.16 4.45
CA PRO A 47 17.80 17.16 5.76
C PRO A 47 16.25 17.15 5.67
N HIS A 48 15.68 17.35 4.48
CA HIS A 48 14.30 17.80 4.34
C HIS A 48 13.24 16.78 4.78
N LEU A 49 13.43 15.49 4.44
CA LEU A 49 12.50 14.43 4.86
C LEU A 49 12.70 14.11 6.35
N LEU A 50 13.96 13.91 6.77
CA LEU A 50 14.25 13.47 8.14
C LEU A 50 13.83 14.48 9.20
N VAL A 51 13.97 15.77 8.95
CA VAL A 51 13.50 16.80 9.90
C VAL A 51 11.98 16.70 10.06
N ARG A 52 11.22 16.54 8.97
CA ARG A 52 9.75 16.42 9.03
C ARG A 52 9.33 15.14 9.74
N GLU A 53 9.96 14.02 9.44
CA GLU A 53 9.68 12.73 10.08
C GLU A 53 10.05 12.75 11.57
N PHE A 54 11.16 13.39 11.95
CA PHE A 54 11.56 13.54 13.35
C PHE A 54 10.52 14.33 14.17
N PHE A 55 10.02 15.45 13.63
CA PHE A 55 8.95 16.21 14.27
C PHE A 55 7.63 15.42 14.33
N ALA A 56 7.25 14.72 13.25
CA ALA A 56 6.06 13.88 13.25
C ALA A 56 6.16 12.74 14.29
N ALA A 57 7.31 12.05 14.35
CA ALA A 57 7.56 10.97 15.30
C ALA A 57 7.54 11.47 16.75
N THR A 58 8.16 12.63 17.00
CA THR A 58 8.14 13.26 18.33
C THR A 58 6.72 13.68 18.72
N ALA A 59 5.96 14.26 17.80
CA ALA A 59 4.56 14.62 18.03
C ALA A 59 3.70 13.39 18.37
N VAL A 60 3.84 12.29 17.64
CA VAL A 60 3.15 11.03 17.94
C VAL A 60 3.59 10.46 19.29
N MET A 61 4.89 10.48 19.59
CA MET A 61 5.42 10.00 20.88
C MET A 61 4.84 10.80 22.06
N VAL A 62 4.83 12.13 21.96
CA VAL A 62 4.24 13.01 22.97
C VAL A 62 2.74 12.74 23.10
N MET A 63 2.02 12.64 21.98
CA MET A 63 0.58 12.35 21.99
C MET A 63 0.27 11.02 22.71
N VAL A 64 0.96 9.94 22.38
CA VAL A 64 0.76 8.63 23.02
C VAL A 64 1.16 8.67 24.49
N THR A 65 2.24 9.37 24.85
CA THR A 65 2.68 9.53 26.24
C THR A 65 1.63 10.29 27.06
N LEU A 66 1.12 11.40 26.54
CA LEU A 66 0.07 12.18 27.21
C LEU A 66 -1.23 11.36 27.36
N LEU A 67 -1.62 10.60 26.34
CA LEU A 67 -2.79 9.72 26.44
C LEU A 67 -2.58 8.63 27.50
N SER A 68 -1.39 8.04 27.58
CA SER A 68 -1.04 7.01 28.57
C SER A 68 -1.05 7.54 30.01
N LEU A 69 -0.67 8.81 30.21
CA LEU A 69 -0.72 9.44 31.54
C LEU A 69 -2.15 9.77 31.98
N GLN A 70 -3.04 10.11 31.04
CA GLN A 70 -4.40 10.55 31.34
C GLN A 70 -5.42 9.40 31.35
N ILE A 71 -5.17 8.32 30.60
CA ILE A 71 -6.07 7.19 30.42
C ILE A 71 -5.34 5.93 30.91
N ASN A 72 -5.74 5.43 32.07
CA ASN A 72 -5.23 4.16 32.59
C ASN A 72 -5.74 3.00 31.75
N ALA A 73 -4.86 2.03 31.50
CA ALA A 73 -5.27 0.78 30.87
C ALA A 73 -6.16 -0.04 31.83
N PRO A 74 -7.24 -0.69 31.34
CA PRO A 74 -8.17 -1.49 32.12
C PRO A 74 -7.57 -2.87 32.38
N LEU A 75 -6.60 -2.94 33.28
CA LEU A 75 -6.04 -4.23 33.63
C LEU A 75 -7.12 -5.05 34.35
N GLN A 76 -7.59 -6.12 33.71
CA GLN A 76 -8.44 -7.10 34.37
C GLN A 76 -7.65 -7.82 35.48
N GLY A 77 -8.37 -8.45 36.40
CA GLY A 77 -7.76 -9.29 37.42
C GLY A 77 -6.94 -10.45 36.82
N PRO A 78 -6.14 -11.15 37.64
CA PRO A 78 -5.40 -12.33 37.21
C PRO A 78 -6.32 -13.35 36.53
N ALA A 79 -5.83 -13.97 35.45
CA ALA A 79 -6.61 -14.91 34.65
C ALA A 79 -7.11 -16.09 35.51
N ASN A 80 -8.41 -16.37 35.43
CA ASN A 80 -9.05 -17.51 36.09
C ASN A 80 -9.68 -18.44 35.04
N PRO A 81 -9.15 -19.65 34.82
CA PRO A 81 -9.70 -20.60 33.84
C PRO A 81 -11.15 -21.04 34.12
N ASN A 82 -11.64 -20.91 35.37
CA ASN A 82 -12.99 -21.32 35.75
C ASN A 82 -14.05 -20.23 35.53
N VAL A 83 -13.65 -19.01 35.14
CA VAL A 83 -14.56 -17.87 34.97
C VAL A 83 -14.32 -17.22 33.62
N THR A 84 -15.33 -17.27 32.75
CA THR A 84 -15.31 -16.54 31.48
C THR A 84 -15.95 -15.16 31.67
N PRO A 85 -15.26 -14.06 31.35
CA PRO A 85 -15.85 -12.73 31.44
C PRO A 85 -17.02 -12.59 30.46
N ASN A 86 -18.06 -11.86 30.88
CA ASN A 86 -19.24 -11.62 30.06
C ASN A 86 -19.62 -10.13 30.11
N PRO A 87 -19.55 -9.38 29.00
CA PRO A 87 -19.15 -9.80 27.66
C PRO A 87 -17.63 -9.91 27.48
N ALA A 88 -17.16 -11.00 26.87
CA ALA A 88 -15.76 -11.13 26.46
C ALA A 88 -15.52 -10.37 25.16
N LYS A 89 -15.19 -9.08 25.24
CA LYS A 89 -14.81 -8.26 24.06
C LYS A 89 -13.33 -8.41 23.75
N ALA A 90 -13.02 -8.64 22.47
CA ALA A 90 -11.66 -8.61 21.95
C ALA A 90 -11.15 -7.15 21.87
N PRO A 91 -9.83 -6.95 21.73
CA PRO A 91 -9.28 -5.64 21.44
C PRO A 91 -9.92 -5.00 20.19
N TRP A 92 -10.00 -3.67 20.16
CA TRP A 92 -10.75 -2.93 19.14
C TRP A 92 -10.36 -3.23 17.69
N TYR A 93 -9.08 -3.54 17.43
CA TYR A 93 -8.59 -3.93 16.10
C TYR A 93 -9.02 -5.33 15.66
N PHE A 94 -9.53 -6.16 16.58
CA PHE A 94 -10.11 -7.48 16.31
C PHE A 94 -11.64 -7.53 16.48
N LEU A 95 -12.28 -6.48 17.00
CA LEU A 95 -13.73 -6.47 17.23
C LEU A 95 -14.55 -6.69 15.97
N GLY A 96 -14.13 -6.13 14.84
CA GLY A 96 -14.80 -6.40 13.56
C GLY A 96 -14.75 -7.87 13.14
N LEU A 97 -13.64 -8.56 13.43
CA LEU A 97 -13.54 -10.01 13.21
C LEU A 97 -14.39 -10.80 14.20
N GLN A 98 -14.39 -10.41 15.48
CA GLN A 98 -15.22 -11.05 16.49
C GLN A 98 -16.71 -10.95 16.16
N GLU A 99 -17.14 -9.80 15.65
CA GLU A 99 -18.50 -9.60 15.18
C GLU A 99 -18.86 -10.57 14.04
N LEU A 100 -17.93 -10.83 13.13
CA LEU A 100 -18.11 -11.82 12.08
C LEU A 100 -18.15 -13.26 12.61
N LEU A 101 -17.34 -13.58 13.63
CA LEU A 101 -17.33 -14.90 14.30
C LEU A 101 -18.65 -15.23 14.99
N HIS A 102 -19.44 -14.23 15.37
CA HIS A 102 -20.77 -14.47 15.93
C HIS A 102 -21.76 -15.01 14.88
N TYR A 103 -21.62 -14.60 13.62
CA TYR A 103 -22.55 -14.97 12.55
C TYR A 103 -22.09 -16.18 11.73
N PHE A 104 -20.78 -16.41 11.63
CA PHE A 104 -20.21 -17.43 10.76
C PHE A 104 -19.37 -18.45 11.54
N PRO A 105 -19.17 -19.66 11.00
CA PRO A 105 -18.27 -20.64 11.58
C PRO A 105 -16.85 -20.06 11.77
N PRO A 106 -16.12 -20.49 12.82
CA PRO A 106 -14.77 -19.99 13.09
C PRO A 106 -13.78 -20.17 11.92
N THR A 107 -13.94 -21.24 11.15
CA THR A 107 -13.12 -21.49 9.94
C THR A 107 -13.34 -20.41 8.88
N THR A 108 -14.57 -19.98 8.67
CA THR A 108 -14.91 -18.95 7.67
C THR A 108 -14.50 -17.56 8.15
N ALA A 109 -14.94 -17.16 9.34
CA ALA A 109 -14.70 -15.80 9.82
C ALA A 109 -13.27 -15.57 10.34
N GLY A 110 -12.67 -16.58 10.96
CA GLY A 110 -11.34 -16.47 11.57
C GLY A 110 -10.20 -16.79 10.63
N VAL A 111 -10.39 -17.68 9.64
CA VAL A 111 -9.31 -18.11 8.74
C VAL A 111 -9.55 -17.63 7.32
N LEU A 112 -10.68 -17.98 6.70
CA LEU A 112 -10.91 -17.69 5.30
C LEU A 112 -11.03 -16.18 5.02
N VAL A 113 -11.81 -15.44 5.80
CA VAL A 113 -12.03 -14.00 5.54
C VAL A 113 -10.75 -13.18 5.70
N PRO A 114 -9.99 -13.28 6.81
CA PRO A 114 -8.70 -12.59 6.93
C PRO A 114 -7.70 -13.08 5.87
N GLY A 115 -7.62 -14.39 5.63
CA GLY A 115 -6.70 -14.99 4.67
C GLY A 115 -6.96 -14.51 3.24
N LEU A 116 -8.22 -14.50 2.81
CA LEU A 116 -8.61 -13.98 1.50
C LEU A 116 -8.43 -12.46 1.40
N THR A 117 -8.68 -11.72 2.49
CA THR A 117 -8.47 -10.26 2.50
C THR A 117 -6.99 -9.92 2.32
N LEU A 118 -6.10 -10.55 3.08
CA LEU A 118 -4.66 -10.37 2.95
C LEU A 118 -4.15 -10.89 1.60
N GLY A 119 -4.66 -12.03 1.13
CA GLY A 119 -4.34 -12.57 -0.20
C GLY A 119 -4.77 -11.63 -1.32
N ALA A 120 -5.96 -11.06 -1.24
CA ALA A 120 -6.45 -10.08 -2.21
C ALA A 120 -5.59 -8.81 -2.22
N LEU A 121 -5.19 -8.31 -1.05
CA LEU A 121 -4.27 -7.18 -0.94
C LEU A 121 -2.87 -7.49 -1.51
N ALA A 122 -2.37 -8.71 -1.30
CA ALA A 122 -1.08 -9.15 -1.85
C ALA A 122 -1.11 -9.31 -3.38
N VAL A 123 -2.26 -9.73 -3.93
CA VAL A 123 -2.47 -9.90 -5.38
C VAL A 123 -2.82 -8.59 -6.10
N LEU A 124 -3.28 -7.57 -5.35
CA LEU A 124 -3.66 -6.26 -5.85
C LEU A 124 -2.67 -5.63 -6.85
N PRO A 125 -1.33 -5.59 -6.62
CA PRO A 125 -0.39 -5.01 -7.58
C PRO A 125 -0.34 -5.73 -8.95
N TYR A 126 -0.80 -6.98 -9.03
CA TYR A 126 -0.80 -7.76 -10.28
C TYR A 126 -2.13 -7.65 -11.05
N VAL A 127 -3.22 -7.43 -10.32
CA VAL A 127 -4.57 -7.29 -10.89
C VAL A 127 -4.83 -5.84 -11.33
N ASP A 128 -4.37 -4.86 -10.55
CA ASP A 128 -4.54 -3.45 -10.88
C ASP A 128 -3.50 -3.00 -11.91
N ARG A 129 -3.87 -3.16 -13.19
CA ARG A 129 -3.04 -2.78 -14.35
C ARG A 129 -3.34 -1.38 -14.87
N ASN A 130 -3.89 -0.48 -14.05
CA ASN A 130 -4.26 0.83 -14.54
C ASN A 130 -3.01 1.65 -14.95
N PRO A 131 -2.93 2.18 -16.18
CA PRO A 131 -1.76 2.93 -16.65
C PRO A 131 -1.61 4.29 -15.95
N SER A 132 -2.72 4.87 -15.44
CA SER A 132 -2.71 6.11 -14.70
C SER A 132 -2.75 5.88 -13.19
N ARG A 133 -1.94 6.63 -12.45
CA ARG A 133 -1.96 6.68 -10.97
C ARG A 133 -2.78 7.87 -10.45
N ALA A 134 -3.34 8.70 -11.32
CA ALA A 134 -4.11 9.86 -10.91
C ALA A 134 -5.39 9.44 -10.19
N TYR A 135 -5.75 10.15 -9.10
CA TYR A 135 -6.95 9.86 -8.31
C TYR A 135 -8.23 9.91 -9.17
N ALA A 136 -8.30 10.84 -10.13
CA ALA A 136 -9.46 11.03 -11.00
C ALA A 136 -9.75 9.83 -11.90
N ASP A 137 -8.72 9.05 -12.28
CA ASP A 137 -8.84 7.93 -13.21
C ASP A 137 -9.12 6.60 -12.50
N ARG A 138 -9.06 6.57 -11.16
CA ARG A 138 -9.15 5.33 -10.35
C ARG A 138 -10.42 5.26 -9.51
N LYS A 139 -11.50 5.88 -9.97
CA LYS A 139 -12.77 5.99 -9.22
C LYS A 139 -13.31 4.64 -8.73
N VAL A 140 -13.27 3.60 -9.58
CA VAL A 140 -13.76 2.26 -9.22
C VAL A 140 -12.92 1.63 -8.10
N ALA A 141 -11.59 1.71 -8.21
CA ALA A 141 -10.68 1.17 -7.19
C ALA A 141 -10.84 1.91 -5.86
N ILE A 142 -10.94 3.25 -5.92
CA ILE A 142 -11.16 4.09 -4.73
C ILE A 142 -12.49 3.75 -4.08
N VAL A 143 -13.60 3.74 -4.83
CA VAL A 143 -14.93 3.44 -4.28
C VAL A 143 -14.98 2.04 -3.68
N THR A 144 -14.41 1.03 -4.35
CA THR A 144 -14.38 -0.35 -3.84
C THR A 144 -13.56 -0.45 -2.56
N PHE A 145 -12.38 0.18 -2.51
CA PHE A 145 -11.54 0.20 -1.32
C PHE A 145 -12.19 0.99 -0.17
N THR A 146 -12.86 2.11 -0.47
CA THR A 146 -13.62 2.87 0.52
C THR A 146 -14.78 2.05 1.07
N MET A 147 -15.54 1.35 0.23
CA MET A 147 -16.61 0.45 0.69
C MET A 147 -16.06 -0.66 1.59
N PHE A 148 -14.90 -1.22 1.24
CA PHE A 148 -14.20 -2.20 2.07
C PHE A 148 -13.86 -1.61 3.46
N VAL A 149 -13.25 -0.42 3.51
CA VAL A 149 -12.92 0.24 4.78
C VAL A 149 -14.17 0.57 5.60
N VAL A 150 -15.22 1.10 4.96
CA VAL A 150 -16.50 1.43 5.62
C VAL A 150 -17.16 0.16 6.17
N PHE A 151 -17.16 -0.94 5.42
CA PHE A 151 -17.68 -2.22 5.89
C PHE A 151 -16.99 -2.67 7.19
N TRP A 152 -15.65 -2.68 7.21
CA TRP A 152 -14.88 -3.05 8.42
C TRP A 152 -15.08 -2.06 9.57
N ALA A 153 -15.19 -0.77 9.29
CA ALA A 153 -15.47 0.24 10.31
C ALA A 153 -16.85 0.03 10.93
N VAL A 154 -17.89 -0.21 10.12
CA VAL A 154 -19.27 -0.41 10.59
C VAL A 154 -19.36 -1.64 11.49
N ILE A 155 -18.81 -2.79 11.08
CA ILE A 155 -18.86 -4.00 11.91
C ILE A 155 -18.03 -3.87 13.19
N THR A 156 -16.92 -3.13 13.14
CA THR A 156 -16.10 -2.84 14.34
C THR A 156 -16.88 -1.95 15.30
N LEU A 157 -17.53 -0.89 14.81
CA LEU A 157 -18.37 -0.02 15.64
C LEU A 157 -19.59 -0.78 16.19
N ALA A 158 -20.19 -1.67 15.40
CA ALA A 158 -21.27 -2.55 15.84
C ALA A 158 -20.83 -3.43 17.02
N GLY A 159 -19.69 -4.11 16.89
CA GLY A 159 -19.09 -4.93 17.95
C GLY A 159 -18.71 -4.12 19.20
N SER A 160 -18.20 -2.90 19.02
CA SER A 160 -17.81 -2.03 20.14
C SER A 160 -19.00 -1.57 20.97
N PHE A 161 -20.03 -1.02 20.33
CA PHE A 161 -21.07 -0.26 21.02
C PHE A 161 -22.40 -1.00 21.19
N PHE A 162 -22.76 -1.89 20.28
CA PHE A 162 -24.10 -2.51 20.24
C PHE A 162 -24.11 -3.95 20.77
N ARG A 163 -22.99 -4.43 21.31
CA ARG A 163 -22.87 -5.77 21.91
C ARG A 163 -22.86 -5.71 23.44
N GLY A 164 -23.82 -6.43 24.04
CA GLY A 164 -24.00 -6.59 25.48
C GLY A 164 -23.77 -8.02 25.98
N PRO A 165 -24.27 -8.37 27.17
CA PRO A 165 -24.09 -9.68 27.78
C PRO A 165 -24.53 -10.82 26.86
N GLY A 166 -23.72 -11.90 26.79
CA GLY A 166 -23.95 -13.03 25.89
C GLY A 166 -23.73 -12.73 24.42
N TRP A 167 -23.06 -11.61 24.10
CA TRP A 167 -22.91 -11.08 22.73
C TRP A 167 -24.25 -10.75 22.05
N LEU A 168 -25.30 -10.51 22.83
CA LEU A 168 -26.60 -10.12 22.30
C LEU A 168 -26.59 -8.66 21.86
N TRP A 169 -27.46 -8.34 20.90
CA TRP A 169 -27.69 -6.97 20.48
C TRP A 169 -28.31 -6.17 21.62
N ALA A 170 -27.67 -5.06 21.98
CA ALA A 170 -28.08 -4.22 23.09
C ALA A 170 -28.00 -2.76 22.67
N TRP A 171 -29.09 -2.01 22.89
CA TRP A 171 -29.13 -0.59 22.57
C TRP A 171 -28.45 0.22 23.68
N PRO A 172 -27.42 1.03 23.37
CA PRO A 172 -26.66 1.77 24.38
C PRO A 172 -27.50 2.62 25.33
N TRP A 173 -28.60 3.19 24.83
CA TRP A 173 -29.49 4.05 25.60
C TRP A 173 -30.49 3.29 26.48
N GLN A 174 -30.60 1.97 26.34
CA GLN A 174 -31.46 1.13 27.20
C GLN A 174 -30.64 0.36 28.23
N THR A 175 -29.51 -0.20 27.82
CA THR A 175 -28.71 -1.13 28.64
C THR A 175 -27.40 -0.55 29.14
N GLY A 176 -27.03 0.65 28.70
CA GLY A 176 -25.69 1.19 28.86
C GLY A 176 -24.69 0.63 27.85
N VAL A 177 -23.46 1.16 27.88
CA VAL A 177 -22.35 0.74 27.02
C VAL A 177 -21.46 -0.25 27.77
N TYR A 178 -21.31 -1.47 27.24
CA TYR A 178 -20.46 -2.52 27.81
C TYR A 178 -19.04 -2.48 27.25
N PHE A 179 -18.40 -1.31 27.22
CA PHE A 179 -17.09 -1.13 26.60
C PHE A 179 -16.07 -0.84 27.70
N ASP A 180 -15.30 -1.87 28.06
CA ASP A 180 -14.17 -1.74 28.98
C ASP A 180 -12.93 -1.41 28.15
N LEU A 181 -12.48 -0.16 28.25
CA LEU A 181 -11.36 0.43 27.51
C LEU A 181 -10.07 0.42 28.27
#